data_AF-A0A6M1SUM0-F1
#
_entry.id   AF-A0A6M1SUM0-F1
#
_cell.length_a   1.000
_cell.length_b   1.000
_cell.length_c   1.000
_cell.angle_alpha   90.00
_cell.angle_beta   90.00
_cell.angle_gamma   90.00
#
_symmetry.space_group_name_H-M   'P 1'
#
loop_
_entity.id
_entity.type
_entity.pdbx_description
1 polymer ?
#
loop_
_entity_poly.entity_id
_entity_poly.type
_entity_poly.pdbx_seq_one_letter_code
_entity_poly.pdbx_strand_id
1 'polypeptide(L)'
;MQITVEDGSQISEEAIEELSKHADMIECECPARLMEILEKVRAFTKYSEQCIEKYPEDKATHKWLRSSSMNLDQLISTTLIQLARYEGFINEDNEIVERPSS
;
A
#
# COMPACT_ATOMS: atom_id res chain seq x y z
N MET A 1 8.01 -12.07 7.94
CA MET A 1 7.41 -11.92 6.58
C MET A 1 7.86 -10.59 6.04
N GLN A 2 8.37 -10.54 4.80
CA GLN A 2 8.77 -9.29 4.16
C GLN A 2 7.53 -8.52 3.68
N ILE A 3 7.42 -7.25 4.04
CA ILE A 3 6.21 -6.46 3.75
C ILE A 3 6.15 -5.87 2.34
N THR A 4 7.28 -5.81 1.64
CA THR A 4 7.41 -5.17 0.32
C THR A 4 7.36 -6.20 -0.80
N VAL A 5 6.80 -5.82 -1.95
CA VAL A 5 6.91 -6.58 -3.20
C VAL A 5 8.35 -6.56 -3.74
N GLU A 6 8.64 -7.33 -4.81
CA GLU A 6 10.01 -7.51 -5.36
C GLU A 6 10.73 -6.19 -5.74
N ASP A 7 10.00 -5.13 -6.07
CA ASP A 7 10.57 -3.81 -6.37
C ASP A 7 10.97 -3.00 -5.11
N GLY A 8 10.69 -3.55 -3.92
CA GLY A 8 11.06 -3.00 -2.61
C GLY A 8 10.28 -1.75 -2.20
N SER A 9 9.29 -1.34 -3.00
CA SER A 9 8.74 0.00 -2.96
C SER A 9 7.24 0.00 -2.59
N GLN A 10 6.49 -1.01 -3.05
CA GLN A 10 5.08 -1.20 -2.72
C GLN A 10 4.89 -2.26 -1.63
N ILE A 11 3.89 -2.09 -0.74
CA ILE A 11 3.53 -3.12 0.25
C ILE A 11 2.79 -4.27 -0.45
N SER A 12 3.09 -5.53 -0.15
CA SER A 12 2.36 -6.66 -0.74
C SER A 12 0.93 -6.78 -0.19
N GLU A 13 0.04 -7.48 -0.90
CA GLU A 13 -1.34 -7.66 -0.42
C GLU A 13 -1.37 -8.49 0.87
N GLU A 14 -0.51 -9.51 0.97
CA GLU A 14 -0.37 -10.34 2.18
C GLU A 14 0.09 -9.51 3.39
N ALA A 15 0.96 -8.53 3.14
CA ALA A 15 1.43 -7.63 4.19
C ALA A 15 0.34 -6.64 4.64
N ILE A 16 -0.53 -6.18 3.74
CA ILE A 16 -1.71 -5.38 4.11
C ILE A 16 -2.65 -6.22 4.97
N GLU A 17 -2.92 -7.47 4.58
CA GLU A 17 -3.77 -8.38 5.37
C GLU A 17 -3.20 -8.59 6.78
N GLU A 18 -1.89 -8.78 6.91
CA GLU A 18 -1.25 -8.95 8.22
C GLU A 18 -1.25 -7.67 9.05
N LEU A 19 -0.94 -6.52 8.45
CA LEU A 19 -1.03 -5.22 9.12
C LEU A 19 -2.47 -4.91 9.58
N SER A 20 -3.48 -5.35 8.84
CA SER A 20 -4.89 -5.17 9.21
C SER A 20 -5.25 -5.91 10.51
N LYS A 21 -4.64 -7.07 10.78
CA LYS A 21 -4.84 -7.83 12.03
C LYS A 21 -4.25 -7.11 13.26
N HIS A 22 -3.30 -6.21 13.03
CA HIS A 22 -2.65 -5.43 14.08
C HIS A 22 -3.17 -3.99 14.17
N ALA A 23 -3.94 -3.52 13.18
CA ALA A 23 -4.46 -2.15 13.14
C ALA A 23 -5.39 -1.83 14.31
N ASP A 24 -6.14 -2.83 14.82
CA ASP A 24 -7.01 -2.69 16.00
C ASP A 24 -6.22 -2.58 17.33
N MET A 25 -4.91 -2.83 17.32
CA MET A 25 -4.03 -2.72 18.49
C MET A 25 -3.43 -1.32 18.67
N ILE A 26 -3.78 -0.37 17.79
CA ILE A 26 -3.32 1.02 17.84
C ILE A 26 -4.51 1.91 18.21
N GLU A 27 -4.33 2.82 19.16
CA GLU A 27 -5.38 3.76 19.56
C GLU A 27 -5.80 4.70 18.40
N CYS A 28 -4.92 4.94 17.43
CA CYS A 28 -5.25 5.67 16.20
C CYS A 28 -5.70 4.71 15.07
N GLU A 29 -6.83 5.04 14.43
CA GLU A 29 -7.28 4.41 13.17
C GLU A 29 -6.37 4.72 11.95
N CYS A 30 -5.29 5.48 12.14
CA CYS A 30 -4.38 5.99 11.11
C CYS A 30 -3.94 4.92 10.08
N PRO A 31 -3.47 3.72 10.46
CA PRO A 31 -3.07 2.72 9.49
C PRO A 31 -4.24 2.14 8.70
N ALA A 32 -5.38 1.88 9.36
CA ALA A 32 -6.59 1.39 8.69
C ALA A 32 -7.07 2.38 7.61
N ARG A 33 -7.05 3.69 7.92
CA ARG A 33 -7.38 4.74 6.95
C ARG A 33 -6.41 4.80 5.78
N LEU A 34 -5.11 4.65 6.04
CA LEU A 34 -4.11 4.61 4.97
C LEU A 34 -4.26 3.38 4.07
N MET A 35 -4.58 2.21 4.64
CA MET A 35 -4.87 0.99 3.89
C MET A 35 -6.12 1.14 3.02
N GLU A 36 -7.19 1.78 3.51
CA GLU A 36 -8.40 2.07 2.72
C GLU A 36 -8.09 2.98 1.51
N ILE A 37 -7.22 3.99 1.69
CA ILE A 37 -6.80 4.87 0.59
C ILE A 37 -5.96 4.07 -0.42
N LEU A 38 -5.04 3.23 0.05
CA LEU A 38 -4.20 2.38 -0.80
C LEU A 38 -5.07 1.45 -1.67
N GLU A 39 -6.07 0.80 -1.07
CA GLU A 39 -7.01 -0.06 -1.79
C GLU A 39 -7.72 0.71 -2.93
N LYS A 40 -8.21 1.92 -2.65
CA LYS A 40 -8.86 2.77 -3.67
C LYS A 40 -7.89 3.16 -4.79
N VAL A 41 -6.63 3.45 -4.46
CA VAL A 41 -5.59 3.77 -5.46
C VAL A 41 -5.26 2.55 -6.33
N ARG A 42 -5.17 1.34 -5.74
CA ARG A 42 -4.95 0.09 -6.47
C ARG A 42 -6.13 -0.24 -7.39
N ALA A 43 -7.35 -0.10 -6.89
CA ALA A 43 -8.57 -0.27 -7.68
C ALA A 43 -8.59 0.69 -8.88
N PHE A 44 -8.24 1.97 -8.65
CA PHE A 44 -8.13 2.95 -9.73
C PHE A 44 -7.02 2.60 -10.73
N THR A 45 -5.87 2.12 -10.27
CA THR A 45 -4.77 1.65 -11.14
C THR A 45 -5.24 0.53 -12.07
N LYS A 46 -5.89 -0.50 -11.52
CA LYS A 46 -6.45 -1.61 -12.29
C LYS A 46 -7.53 -1.16 -13.28
N TYR A 47 -8.40 -0.25 -12.86
CA TYR A 47 -9.43 0.33 -13.73
C TYR A 47 -8.80 1.12 -14.89
N SER A 48 -7.78 1.95 -14.61
CA SER A 48 -7.09 2.74 -15.62
C SER A 48 -6.37 1.88 -16.66
N GLU A 49 -5.85 0.71 -16.28
CA GLU A 49 -5.30 -0.29 -17.22
C GLU A 49 -6.38 -0.78 -18.21
N GLN A 50 -7.57 -1.14 -17.70
CA GLN A 50 -8.68 -1.59 -18.55
C GLN A 50 -9.13 -0.50 -19.54
N CYS A 51 -9.05 0.77 -19.14
CA CYS A 51 -9.37 1.90 -20.00
C CYS A 51 -8.40 2.09 -21.18
N ILE A 52 -7.14 1.67 -21.06
CA ILE A 52 -6.13 1.78 -22.14
C ILE A 52 -6.57 0.99 -23.38
N GLU A 53 -7.18 -0.18 -23.18
CA GLU A 53 -7.70 -1.02 -24.27
C GLU A 53 -9.09 -0.59 -24.71
N LYS A 54 -9.94 -0.18 -23.76
CA LYS A 54 -11.33 0.18 -24.01
C LYS A 54 -11.50 1.52 -24.76
N TYR A 55 -10.59 2.46 -24.56
CA TYR A 55 -10.63 3.81 -25.14
C TYR A 55 -9.30 4.13 -25.84
N PRO A 56 -9.05 3.56 -27.03
CA PRO A 56 -7.77 3.69 -27.71
C PRO A 56 -7.44 5.13 -28.13
N GLU A 57 -8.44 5.97 -28.41
CA GLU A 57 -8.23 7.40 -28.66
C GLU A 57 -7.60 8.16 -27.49
N ASP A 58 -7.93 7.77 -26.25
CA ASP A 58 -7.48 8.43 -25.01
C ASP A 58 -6.37 7.65 -24.31
N LYS A 59 -5.76 6.68 -25.00
CA LYS A 59 -4.75 5.76 -24.46
C LYS A 59 -3.60 6.46 -23.73
N ALA A 60 -3.14 7.60 -24.25
CA ALA A 60 -2.04 8.36 -23.63
C ALA A 60 -2.45 8.90 -22.25
N THR A 61 -3.67 9.44 -22.14
CA THR A 61 -4.24 9.94 -20.89
C THR A 61 -4.38 8.80 -19.87
N HIS A 62 -4.90 7.64 -20.29
CA HIS A 62 -5.07 6.50 -19.38
C HIS A 62 -3.73 5.91 -18.91
N LYS A 63 -2.71 5.86 -19.78
CA LYS A 63 -1.34 5.50 -19.37
C LYS A 63 -0.79 6.47 -18.33
N TRP A 64 -0.98 7.77 -18.53
CA TRP A 64 -0.54 8.77 -17.55
C TRP A 64 -1.28 8.63 -16.21
N LEU A 65 -2.59 8.40 -16.22
CA LEU A 65 -3.38 8.16 -15.01
C LEU A 65 -2.89 6.93 -14.25
N ARG A 66 -2.63 5.82 -14.96
CA ARG A 66 -2.06 4.59 -14.39
C ARG A 66 -0.69 4.84 -13.76
N SER A 67 0.22 5.51 -14.46
CA SER A 67 1.53 5.84 -13.90
C SER A 67 1.43 6.76 -12.68
N SER A 68 0.49 7.71 -12.71
CA SER A 68 0.25 8.61 -11.57
C SER A 68 -0.32 7.86 -10.36
N SER A 69 -1.20 6.87 -10.57
CA SER A 69 -1.74 6.07 -9.48
C SER A 69 -0.70 5.10 -8.89
N MET A 70 0.21 4.57 -9.70
CA MET A 70 1.37 3.81 -9.21
C MET A 70 2.27 4.67 -8.29
N ASN A 71 2.48 5.94 -8.63
CA ASN A 71 3.23 6.86 -7.76
C ASN A 71 2.50 7.14 -6.42
N LEU A 72 1.16 7.19 -6.44
CA LEU A 72 0.37 7.32 -5.21
C LEU A 72 0.48 6.07 -4.34
N ASP A 73 0.38 4.88 -4.94
CA ASP A 73 0.58 3.61 -4.23
C ASP A 73 1.95 3.61 -3.53
N GLN A 74 2.99 4.01 -4.26
CA GLN A 74 4.35 4.09 -3.71
C GLN A 74 4.44 4.98 -2.47
N LEU A 75 3.86 6.18 -2.56
CA LEU A 75 3.89 7.15 -1.46
C LEU A 75 3.15 6.61 -0.23
N ILE A 76 1.97 6.04 -0.44
CA ILE A 76 1.14 5.49 0.65
C ILE A 76 1.81 4.26 1.26
N SER A 77 2.31 3.34 0.45
CA SER A 77 3.09 2.18 0.86
C SER A 77 4.27 2.58 1.74
N THR A 78 5.09 3.54 1.28
CA THR A 78 6.23 4.04 2.07
C THR A 78 5.78 4.66 3.39
N THR A 79 4.66 5.40 3.38
CA THR A 79 4.10 6.03 4.59
C THR A 79 3.61 4.98 5.61
N LEU A 80 2.95 3.92 5.13
CA LEU A 80 2.49 2.81 5.97
C LEU A 80 3.65 2.04 6.59
N ILE A 81 4.70 1.74 5.82
CA ILE A 81 5.92 1.10 6.34
C ILE A 81 6.52 1.95 7.47
N GLN A 82 6.64 3.26 7.23
CA GLN A 82 7.24 4.15 8.22
C GLN A 82 6.38 4.28 9.50
N LEU A 83 5.06 4.35 9.35
CA LEU A 83 4.13 4.33 10.48
C LEU A 83 4.26 3.02 11.28
N ALA A 84 4.29 1.89 10.59
CA ALA A 84 4.40 0.58 11.23
C ALA A 84 5.73 0.39 11.95
N ARG A 85 6.84 0.99 11.46
CA ARG A 85 8.11 1.08 12.18
C ARG A 85 8.01 1.93 13.44
N TYR A 86 7.39 3.11 13.37
CA TYR A 86 7.21 3.97 14.56
C TYR A 86 6.39 3.30 15.66
N GLU A 87 5.43 2.50 15.26
CA GLU A 87 4.61 1.71 16.17
C GLU A 87 5.29 0.38 16.58
N GLY A 88 6.45 0.03 16.03
CA GLY A 88 7.19 -1.18 16.41
C GLY A 88 6.57 -2.49 15.92
N PHE A 89 5.75 -2.46 14.87
CA PHE A 89 5.23 -3.68 14.21
C PHE A 89 6.24 -4.29 13.24
N ILE A 90 7.25 -3.52 12.82
CA ILE A 90 8.19 -3.89 11.77
C ILE A 90 9.61 -3.53 12.20
N ASN A 91 10.56 -4.43 11.99
CA ASN A 91 11.99 -4.19 12.23
C ASN A 91 12.67 -3.40 11.08
N GLU A 92 13.96 -3.12 11.24
CA GLU A 92 14.78 -2.43 10.23
C GLU A 92 14.88 -3.20 8.91
N ASP A 93 14.70 -4.53 8.95
CA ASP A 93 14.72 -5.43 7.79
C ASP A 93 13.36 -5.53 7.08
N ASN A 94 12.39 -4.68 7.44
CA ASN A 94 11.02 -4.69 6.89
C ASN A 94 10.26 -6.00 7.13
N GLU A 95 10.55 -6.65 8.25
CA GLU A 95 9.84 -7.85 8.69
C GLU A 95 8.85 -7.52 9.80
N ILE A 96 7.64 -8.07 9.71
CA ILE A 96 6.66 -7.98 10.79
C ILE A 96 7.20 -8.75 12.00
N VAL A 97 7.17 -8.11 13.17
CA VAL A 97 7.62 -8.66 14.46
C VAL A 97 6.49 -8.65 15.47
N GLU A 98 6.45 -9.65 16.35
CA GLU A 98 5.57 -9.62 17.51
C GLU A 98 6.00 -8.46 18.43
N ARG A 99 5.08 -7.55 18.75
CA ARG A 99 5.34 -6.51 19.76
C ARG A 99 5.69 -7.20 21.08
N PRO A 100 6.76 -6.80 21.78
CA PRO A 100 6.98 -7.29 23.13
C PRO A 100 5.79 -6.86 23.98
N SER A 101 5.09 -7.84 24.57
CA SER A 101 3.99 -7.60 25.51
C SER A 101 4.49 -6.65 26.60
N SER A 102 3.97 -5.41 26.58
CA SER A 102 4.19 -4.44 27.64
C SER A 102 3.61 -4.93 28.97
#